data_AF-A0AAN8ATG1-F1
#
_entry.id   AF-A0AAN8ATG1-F1
#
_cell.length_a   1.000
_cell.length_b   1.000
_cell.length_c   1.000
_cell.angle_alpha   90.00
_cell.angle_beta   90.00
_cell.angle_gamma   90.00
#
_symmetry.space_group_name_H-M   'P 1'
#
loop_
_entity.id
_entity.type
_entity.pdbx_description
1 polymer ?
#
loop_
_entity_poly.entity_id
_entity_poly.type
_entity_poly.pdbx_seq_one_letter_code
_entity_poly.pdbx_strand_id
1 'polypeptide(L)'
;MEDYDVRSAASIMASVKEQEARFEQLTRALEEERRNVTLQLDRSNLPPNTPTSHPLAWQQVVMQVNDANPAPLMLNHQHAPCVS
;
A
#
# COMPACT_ATOMS: atom_id res chain seq x y z
N MET A 1 46.70 9.77 12.81
CA MET A 1 45.50 10.39 12.19
C MET A 1 44.83 9.42 11.23
N GLU A 2 45.56 8.49 10.62
CA GLU A 2 45.07 7.48 9.68
C GLU A 2 44.18 6.39 10.33
N ASP A 3 44.44 6.01 11.58
CA ASP A 3 43.64 4.98 12.28
C ASP A 3 42.17 5.36 12.48
N TYR A 4 41.87 6.66 12.54
CA TYR A 4 40.50 7.17 12.67
C TYR A 4 39.72 7.06 11.36
N ASP A 5 40.40 7.29 10.23
CA ASP A 5 39.80 7.20 8.89
C ASP A 5 39.47 5.75 8.52
N VAL A 6 40.38 4.82 8.82
CA VAL A 6 40.15 3.37 8.66
C VAL A 6 38.95 2.89 9.49
N ARG A 7 38.82 3.38 10.73
CA ARG A 7 37.70 3.01 11.62
C ARG A 7 36.38 3.64 11.17
N SER A 8 36.42 4.84 10.58
CA SER A 8 35.27 5.49 9.95
C SER A 8 34.79 4.70 8.72
N ALA A 9 35.71 4.35 7.81
CA ALA A 9 35.41 3.52 6.63
C ALA A 9 34.83 2.16 7.02
N ALA A 10 35.38 1.50 8.06
CA ALA A 10 34.84 0.25 8.59
C ALA A 10 33.41 0.41 9.12
N SER A 11 33.10 1.49 9.83
CA SER A 11 31.75 1.78 10.34
C SER A 11 30.74 2.04 9.21
N ILE A 12 31.17 2.73 8.14
CA ILE A 12 30.33 2.97 6.97
C ILE A 12 30.05 1.64 6.25
N MET A 13 31.07 0.81 6.01
CA MET A 13 30.87 -0.49 5.38
C MET A 13 29.98 -1.43 6.19
N ALA A 14 30.07 -1.41 7.52
CA ALA A 14 29.18 -2.17 8.39
C ALA A 14 27.72 -1.71 8.24
N SER A 15 27.49 -0.40 8.20
CA SER A 15 26.16 0.18 8.02
C SER A 15 25.57 -0.13 6.65
N VAL A 16 26.39 -0.10 5.59
CA VAL A 16 25.97 -0.48 4.22
C VAL A 16 25.53 -1.94 4.17
N LYS A 17 26.31 -2.87 4.73
CA LYS A 17 25.94 -4.29 4.77
C LYS A 17 24.65 -4.54 5.54
N GLU A 18 24.42 -3.81 6.63
CA GLU A 18 23.16 -3.91 7.36
C GLU A 18 21.98 -3.43 6.51
N GLN A 19 22.14 -2.32 5.79
CA GLN A 19 21.10 -1.79 4.89
C GLN A 19 20.82 -2.75 3.73
N GLU A 20 21.85 -3.37 3.15
CA GLU A 20 21.71 -4.40 2.11
C GLU A 20 20.89 -5.59 2.63
N ALA A 21 21.19 -6.10 3.83
CA ALA A 21 20.43 -7.20 4.44
C ALA A 21 18.95 -6.83 4.68
N ARG A 22 18.70 -5.59 5.15
CA ARG A 22 17.33 -5.07 5.33
C ARG A 22 16.60 -4.95 3.98
N PHE A 23 17.30 -4.50 2.93
CA PHE A 23 16.75 -4.39 1.59
C PHE A 23 16.39 -5.76 1.00
N GLU A 24 17.26 -6.77 1.18
CA GLU A 24 16.97 -8.15 0.77
C GLU A 24 15.76 -8.72 1.52
N GLN A 25 15.61 -8.42 2.80
CA GLN A 25 14.43 -8.83 3.57
C GLN A 25 13.15 -8.18 3.04
N LEU A 26 13.16 -6.86 2.80
CA LEU A 26 12.02 -6.14 2.24
C LEU A 26 11.65 -6.65 0.84
N THR A 27 12.65 -6.92 0.00
CA THR A 27 12.43 -7.43 -1.35
C THR A 27 11.79 -8.83 -1.30
N ARG A 28 12.26 -9.72 -0.43
CA ARG A 28 11.63 -11.04 -0.23
C ARG A 28 10.19 -10.93 0.23
N ALA A 29 9.91 -10.09 1.23
CA ALA A 29 8.56 -9.87 1.73
C ALA A 29 7.62 -9.31 0.64
N LEU A 30 8.12 -8.38 -0.18
CA LEU A 30 7.36 -7.82 -1.29
C LEU A 30 7.01 -8.87 -2.36
N GLU A 31 7.96 -9.75 -2.70
CA GLU A 31 7.68 -10.83 -3.64
C GLU A 31 6.71 -11.87 -3.09
N GLU A 32 6.76 -12.15 -1.79
CA GLU A 32 5.80 -13.02 -1.12
C GLU A 32 4.39 -12.42 -1.18
N GLU A 33 4.25 -11.12 -0.88
CA GLU A 33 2.97 -10.42 -0.99
C GLU A 33 2.45 -10.42 -2.44
N ARG A 34 3.32 -10.24 -3.44
CA ARG A 34 2.93 -10.35 -4.86
C ARG A 34 2.34 -11.73 -5.18
N ARG A 35 2.95 -12.81 -4.67
CA ARG A 35 2.44 -14.18 -4.83
C ARG A 35 1.09 -14.35 -4.12
N ASN A 36 0.96 -13.83 -2.90
CA ASN A 36 -0.28 -13.88 -2.13
C ASN A 36 -1.42 -13.16 -2.85
N VAL A 37 -1.21 -11.92 -3.31
CA VAL A 37 -2.20 -11.16 -4.09
C VAL A 37 -2.61 -11.91 -5.36
N THR A 38 -1.65 -12.54 -6.06
CA THR A 38 -1.95 -13.35 -7.27
C THR A 38 -2.86 -14.53 -6.93
N LEU A 39 -2.60 -15.25 -5.84
CA LEU A 39 -3.43 -16.36 -5.38
C LEU A 39 -4.83 -15.90 -4.96
N GLN A 40 -4.92 -14.75 -4.28
CA GLN A 40 -6.21 -14.18 -3.91
C GLN A 40 -7.00 -13.76 -5.15
N LEU A 41 -6.36 -13.15 -6.15
CA LEU A 41 -7.00 -12.80 -7.43
C LEU A 41 -7.52 -14.04 -8.17
N ASP A 42 -6.73 -15.12 -8.24
CA ASP A 42 -7.17 -16.38 -8.85
C ASP A 42 -8.42 -16.94 -8.16
N ARG A 43 -8.44 -16.90 -6.82
CA ARG A 43 -9.62 -17.29 -6.01
C ARG A 43 -10.82 -16.37 -6.25
N SER A 44 -10.61 -15.07 -6.44
CA SER A 44 -11.68 -14.11 -6.75
C SER A 44 -12.23 -14.24 -8.18
N ASN A 45 -11.51 -14.90 -9.10
CA ASN A 45 -12.01 -15.20 -10.45
C ASN A 45 -13.00 -16.39 -10.47
N LEU A 46 -13.23 -17.06 -9.34
CA LEU A 46 -14.26 -18.07 -9.22
C LEU A 46 -15.66 -17.43 -9.25
N PRO A 47 -16.67 -18.13 -9.82
CA PRO A 47 -18.01 -17.59 -9.90
C PRO A 47 -18.56 -17.22 -8.51
N PRO A 48 -19.35 -16.14 -8.40
CA PRO A 48 -19.80 -15.53 -7.13
C PRO A 48 -20.69 -16.44 -6.28
N ASN A 49 -21.10 -17.61 -6.79
CA ASN A 49 -21.83 -18.63 -6.04
C ASN A 49 -20.95 -19.47 -5.12
N THR A 50 -19.66 -19.15 -4.99
CA THR A 50 -18.75 -19.80 -4.06
C THR A 50 -18.69 -18.98 -2.74
N PRO A 51 -18.87 -19.61 -1.56
CA PRO A 51 -18.87 -18.93 -0.26
C PRO A 51 -17.51 -18.31 0.13
N THR A 52 -16.54 -18.32 -0.78
CA THR A 52 -15.16 -17.86 -0.59
C THR A 52 -14.86 -16.56 -1.34
N SER A 53 -15.83 -15.99 -2.05
CA SER A 53 -15.70 -14.71 -2.76
C SER A 53 -15.73 -13.52 -1.77
N HIS A 54 -14.77 -13.48 -0.85
CA HIS A 54 -14.53 -12.31 -0.01
C HIS A 54 -13.75 -11.25 -0.80
N PRO A 55 -14.03 -9.96 -0.59
CA PRO A 55 -13.26 -8.88 -1.22
C PRO A 55 -11.79 -8.97 -0.82
N LEU A 56 -10.90 -8.71 -1.79
CA LEU A 56 -9.46 -8.73 -1.58
C LEU A 56 -9.07 -7.71 -0.50
N ALA A 57 -8.06 -8.01 0.33
CA ALA A 57 -7.65 -7.13 1.42
C ALA A 57 -7.32 -5.69 0.94
N TRP A 58 -6.65 -5.57 -0.22
CA TRP A 58 -6.36 -4.27 -0.82
C TRP A 58 -7.62 -3.54 -1.30
N GLN A 59 -8.66 -4.26 -1.76
CA GLN A 59 -9.94 -3.64 -2.12
C GLN A 59 -10.61 -3.04 -0.89
N GLN A 60 -10.57 -3.74 0.25
CA GLN A 60 -11.09 -3.22 1.51
C GLN A 60 -10.36 -1.94 1.96
N VAL A 61 -9.03 -1.88 1.77
CA VAL A 61 -8.23 -0.69 2.08
C VAL A 61 -8.54 0.46 1.12
N VAL A 62 -8.66 0.20 -0.18
CA VAL A 62 -9.03 1.22 -1.18
C VAL A 62 -10.44 1.77 -0.89
N MET A 63 -11.40 0.92 -0.52
CA MET A 63 -12.73 1.37 -0.11
C MET A 63 -12.66 2.27 1.14
N GLN A 64 -11.92 1.88 2.18
CA GLN A 64 -11.74 2.70 3.39
C GLN A 64 -11.11 4.07 3.10
N VAL A 65 -10.10 4.14 2.22
CA VAL A 65 -9.46 5.41 1.84
C VAL A 65 -10.42 6.30 1.03
N ASN A 66 -11.26 5.69 0.19
CA ASN A 66 -12.27 6.42 -0.58
C ASN A 66 -13.42 6.95 0.32
N ASP A 67 -13.89 6.15 1.29
CA ASP A 67 -14.87 6.56 2.29
C ASP A 67 -14.33 7.68 3.21
N ALA A 68 -13.00 7.72 3.44
CA ALA A 68 -12.34 8.77 4.20
C ALA A 68 -12.17 10.10 3.43
N ASN A 69 -12.60 10.18 2.16
CA ASN A 69 -12.65 11.42 1.39
C ASN A 69 -14.11 11.83 1.06
N PRO A 70 -14.84 12.46 2.00
CA PRO A 70 -16.13 13.07 1.67
C PRO A 70 -15.88 14.38 0.90
N ALA A 71 -15.77 14.31 -0.42
CA ALA A 71 -15.94 15.49 -1.27
C ALA A 71 -17.40 16.00 -1.14
N PRO A 72 -17.60 17.33 -1.22
CA PRO A 72 -18.54 18.05 -0.37
C PRO A 72 -19.99 17.71 -0.69
N LEU A 73 -20.81 17.69 0.36
CA LEU A 73 -22.26 17.78 0.27
C LEU A 73 -22.61 18.84 -0.78
N MET A 74 -23.17 18.38 -1.90
CA MET A 74 -23.76 19.22 -2.94
C MET A 74 -24.81 20.11 -2.27
N LEU A 75 -24.40 21.31 -1.85
CA LEU A 75 -25.31 22.35 -1.38
C LEU A 75 -26.14 22.75 -2.59
N ASN A 76 -27.40 22.33 -2.53
CA ASN A 76 -28.41 22.49 -3.56
C ASN A 76 -28.40 23.91 -4.13
N HIS A 77 -28.29 24.00 -5.46
CA HIS A 77 -28.42 25.26 -6.19
C HIS A 77 -29.83 25.82 -5.99
N GLN A 78 -29.95 26.89 -5.22
CA GLN A 78 -31.20 27.62 -5.05
C GLN A 78 -31.09 28.98 -5.75
N HIS A 79 -31.51 29.00 -7.02
CA HIS A 79 -31.90 30.15 -7.83
C HIS A 79 -32.85 29.59 -8.91
N ALA A 80 -34.03 30.10 -9.25
CA ALA A 80 -34.86 31.27 -8.91
C ALA A 80 -36.27 30.96 -9.55
N PRO A 81 -37.25 31.88 -9.78
CA PRO A 81 -37.41 33.27 -9.35
C PRO A 81 -38.82 33.60 -8.78
N CYS A 82 -38.96 34.82 -8.23
CA CYS A 82 -40.25 35.50 -8.07
C CYS A 82 -40.88 35.79 -9.44
N VAL A 83 -42.18 35.55 -9.63
CA VAL A 83 -43.09 36.42 -10.41
C VAL A 83 -44.57 36.04 -10.19
N SER A 84 -45.33 37.09 -9.86
CA SER A 84 -46.79 37.35 -9.85
C SER A 84 -47.81 36.29 -9.43
#